data_AF-A0A2V9BF20-F1
#
_entry.id   AF-A0A2V9BF20-F1
#
_cell.length_a   1.000
_cell.length_b   1.000
_cell.length_c   1.000
_cell.angle_alpha   90.00
_cell.angle_beta   90.00
_cell.angle_gamma   90.00
#
_symmetry.space_group_name_H-M   'P 1'
#
loop_
_entity.id
_entity.type
_entity.pdbx_description
1 polymer ?
#
loop_
_entity_poly.entity_id
_entity_poly.type
_entity_poly.pdbx_seq_one_letter_code
_entity_poly.pdbx_strand_id
1 'polypeptide(L)'
;ELKEALERIDSRGSTALYDAIIGSLDHLRKGRKDKKVLLVVTDGEDNASRNSLEKAVREIQKTDAVIYTIGLLGQENKRSAKVARKALKNIAEASGGLAFFPENVEDVHAICEQVAHDIRNQYTIAYYPTNTRRDGSFRAVNVEIAARGHGKLTARTRNGYYAPGGAASAGAGN
;
A
#
# COMPACT_ATOMS: atom_id res chain seq x y z
N GLU A 1 -4.62 -5.59 -24.52
CA GLU A 1 -4.41 -4.57 -23.47
C GLU A 1 -3.62 -5.10 -22.26
N LEU A 2 -4.23 -5.56 -21.14
CA LEU A 2 -3.47 -5.95 -19.93
C LEU A 2 -2.63 -7.22 -20.09
N LYS A 3 -3.19 -8.27 -20.71
CA LYS A 3 -2.47 -9.54 -20.96
C LYS A 3 -1.22 -9.34 -21.82
N GLU A 4 -1.37 -8.59 -22.91
CA GLU A 4 -0.26 -8.24 -23.81
C GLU A 4 0.80 -7.37 -23.13
N ALA A 5 0.42 -6.51 -22.19
CA ALA A 5 1.37 -5.74 -21.39
C ALA A 5 2.17 -6.63 -20.42
N LEU A 6 1.53 -7.65 -19.83
CA LEU A 6 2.18 -8.64 -18.97
C LEU A 6 3.14 -9.55 -19.75
N GLU A 7 2.81 -9.87 -21.00
CA GLU A 7 3.66 -10.69 -21.88
C GLU A 7 4.97 -9.96 -22.31
N ARG A 8 5.04 -8.63 -22.14
CA ARG A 8 6.21 -7.81 -22.52
C ARG A 8 7.15 -7.48 -21.36
N ILE A 9 7.01 -8.14 -20.21
CA ILE A 9 7.86 -7.86 -19.04
C ILE A 9 9.28 -8.42 -19.30
N ASP A 10 10.24 -7.51 -19.46
CA ASP A 10 11.69 -7.81 -19.55
C ASP A 10 12.34 -7.55 -18.18
N SER A 11 12.71 -8.62 -17.46
CA SER A 11 13.35 -8.53 -16.15
C SER A 11 14.86 -8.30 -16.29
N ARG A 12 15.32 -7.07 -16.06
CA ARG A 12 16.75 -6.69 -16.22
C ARG A 12 17.62 -6.81 -14.96
N GLY A 13 17.26 -7.70 -14.03
CA GLY A 13 18.10 -8.08 -12.88
C GLY A 13 18.28 -7.02 -11.78
N SER A 14 17.61 -5.87 -11.87
CA SER A 14 17.55 -4.87 -10.79
C SER A 14 16.09 -4.54 -10.46
N THR A 15 15.84 -4.25 -9.18
CA THR A 15 14.50 -4.03 -8.64
C THR A 15 14.50 -2.70 -7.89
N ALA A 16 13.87 -1.69 -8.50
CA ALA A 16 13.62 -0.38 -7.89
C ALA A 16 12.16 -0.28 -7.43
N LEU A 17 11.80 -1.16 -6.49
CA LEU A 17 10.45 -1.33 -5.96
C LEU A 17 9.90 -0.04 -5.33
N TYR A 18 10.67 0.65 -4.50
CA TYR A 18 10.21 1.85 -3.81
C TYR A 18 9.97 3.00 -4.78
N ASP A 19 10.87 3.20 -5.76
CA ASP A 19 10.70 4.19 -6.81
C ASP A 19 9.49 3.87 -7.70
N ALA A 20 9.29 2.59 -8.04
CA ALA A 20 8.13 2.13 -8.81
C ALA A 20 6.82 2.40 -8.07
N ILE A 21 6.73 2.08 -6.78
CA ILE A 21 5.54 2.37 -5.97
C ILE A 21 5.23 3.87 -5.96
N ILE A 22 6.22 4.71 -5.69
CA ILE A 22 6.02 6.17 -5.66
C ILE A 22 5.53 6.67 -7.03
N GLY A 23 6.15 6.23 -8.12
CA GLY A 23 5.72 6.57 -9.48
C GLY A 23 4.29 6.08 -9.80
N SER A 24 3.93 4.87 -9.36
CA SER A 24 2.58 4.33 -9.51
C SER A 24 1.55 5.13 -8.70
N LEU A 25 1.88 5.57 -7.49
CA LEU A 25 1.00 6.44 -6.68
C LEU A 25 0.76 7.79 -7.37
N ASP A 26 1.80 8.39 -7.96
CA ASP A 26 1.66 9.62 -8.75
C ASP A 26 0.80 9.43 -10.00
N HIS A 27 0.85 8.26 -10.62
CA HIS A 27 -0.05 7.91 -11.72
C HIS A 27 -1.50 7.73 -11.23
N LEU A 28 -1.72 7.00 -10.13
CA LEU A 28 -3.05 6.78 -9.54
C LEU A 28 -3.74 8.08 -9.13
N ARG A 29 -2.98 9.10 -8.68
CA ARG A 29 -3.49 10.45 -8.38
C ARG A 29 -4.16 11.12 -9.59
N LYS A 30 -3.78 10.76 -10.82
CA LYS A 30 -4.37 11.28 -12.06
C LYS A 30 -5.66 10.57 -12.45
N GLY A 31 -5.95 9.42 -11.83
CA GLY A 31 -7.17 8.66 -12.05
C GLY A 31 -8.41 9.37 -11.54
N ARG A 32 -9.54 9.20 -12.25
CA ARG A 32 -10.84 9.82 -11.93
C ARG A 32 -11.78 8.91 -11.12
N LYS A 33 -11.36 7.67 -10.86
CA LYS A 33 -12.17 6.68 -10.11
C LYS A 33 -11.84 6.79 -8.63
N ASP A 34 -12.85 6.65 -7.78
CA ASP A 34 -12.71 6.76 -6.32
C ASP A 34 -11.88 5.60 -5.74
N LYS A 35 -12.10 4.38 -6.26
CA LYS A 35 -11.33 3.20 -5.85
C LYS A 35 -10.00 3.17 -6.58
N LYS A 36 -8.91 3.34 -5.85
CA LYS A 36 -7.53 3.24 -6.34
C LYS A 36 -6.84 2.06 -5.66
N VAL A 37 -6.37 1.12 -6.46
CA VAL A 37 -5.73 -0.10 -5.97
C VAL A 37 -4.43 -0.32 -6.73
N LEU A 38 -3.38 -0.68 -6.00
CA LEU A 38 -2.10 -1.10 -6.57
C LEU A 38 -1.85 -2.56 -6.17
N LEU A 39 -1.70 -3.43 -7.15
CA LEU A 39 -1.25 -4.81 -6.95
C LEU A 39 0.24 -4.88 -7.32
N VAL A 40 1.07 -5.23 -6.35
CA VAL A 40 2.52 -5.34 -6.51
C VAL A 40 2.89 -6.81 -6.47
N VAL A 41 3.51 -7.32 -7.52
CA VAL A 41 4.05 -8.69 -7.57
C VAL A 41 5.56 -8.59 -7.76
N THR A 42 6.34 -9.13 -6.83
CA THR A 42 7.80 -8.98 -6.85
C THR A 42 8.47 -10.08 -6.01
N ASP A 43 9.68 -10.44 -6.37
CA ASP A 43 10.62 -11.24 -5.56
C ASP A 43 11.17 -10.45 -4.35
N GLY A 44 10.95 -9.13 -4.32
CA GLY A 44 10.86 -8.33 -3.11
C GLY A 44 12.16 -7.72 -2.61
N GLU A 45 13.28 -7.92 -3.29
CA GLU A 45 14.55 -7.29 -2.91
C GLU A 45 14.80 -6.01 -3.69
N ASP A 46 14.39 -4.88 -3.10
CA ASP A 46 14.80 -3.58 -3.59
C ASP A 46 16.34 -3.43 -3.51
N ASN A 47 16.98 -3.25 -4.65
CA ASN A 47 18.43 -3.11 -4.76
C ASN A 47 18.87 -1.91 -5.62
N ALA A 48 17.91 -1.17 -6.20
CA ALA A 48 18.18 -0.10 -7.14
C ALA A 48 17.34 1.17 -6.91
N SER A 49 16.46 1.21 -5.90
CA SER A 49 15.70 2.45 -5.64
C SER A 49 16.58 3.56 -5.10
N ARG A 50 16.28 4.79 -5.53
CA ARG A 50 16.86 6.01 -4.94
C ARG A 50 16.12 6.43 -3.68
N ASN A 51 14.87 6.01 -3.52
CA ASN A 51 14.07 6.28 -2.33
C ASN A 51 14.16 5.12 -1.33
N SER A 52 13.97 5.44 -0.04
CA SER A 52 13.93 4.43 1.02
C SER A 52 12.52 3.88 1.25
N LEU A 53 12.42 2.74 1.95
CA LEU A 53 11.16 2.17 2.40
C LEU A 53 10.34 3.17 3.23
N GLU A 54 10.99 3.90 4.13
CA GLU A 54 10.33 4.89 5.00
C GLU A 54 9.71 6.02 4.17
N LYS A 55 10.40 6.46 3.11
CA LYS A 55 9.87 7.46 2.20
C LYS A 55 8.69 6.92 1.39
N ALA A 56 8.79 5.69 0.88
CA ALA A 56 7.68 5.04 0.18
C ALA A 56 6.45 4.91 1.10
N VAL A 57 6.61 4.41 2.33
CA VAL A 57 5.54 4.32 3.34
C VAL A 57 4.91 5.68 3.62
N ARG A 58 5.72 6.74 3.75
CA ARG A 58 5.22 8.11 3.93
C ARG A 58 4.38 8.58 2.74
N GLU A 59 4.80 8.31 1.51
CA GLU A 59 4.04 8.67 0.31
C GLU A 59 2.74 7.86 0.20
N ILE A 60 2.76 6.57 0.53
CA ILE A 60 1.56 5.72 0.61
C ILE A 60 0.53 6.34 1.55
N GLN A 61 0.95 6.72 2.76
CA GLN A 61 0.10 7.32 3.79
C GLN A 61 -0.51 8.69 3.41
N LYS A 62 0.00 9.35 2.36
CA LYS A 62 -0.57 10.59 1.83
C LYS A 62 -1.66 10.35 0.78
N THR A 63 -1.87 9.11 0.37
CA THR A 63 -2.87 8.74 -0.65
C THR A 63 -4.05 7.99 -0.05
N ASP A 64 -5.07 7.78 -0.88
CA ASP A 64 -6.24 6.94 -0.67
C ASP A 64 -6.11 5.57 -1.36
N ALA A 65 -4.93 5.25 -1.94
CA ALA A 65 -4.71 4.00 -2.64
C ALA A 65 -4.54 2.83 -1.66
N VAL A 66 -5.17 1.69 -1.96
CA VAL A 66 -4.96 0.42 -1.25
C VAL A 66 -3.92 -0.40 -2.00
N ILE A 67 -2.93 -0.94 -1.28
CA ILE A 67 -1.83 -1.68 -1.87
C ILE A 67 -1.86 -3.13 -1.40
N TYR A 68 -1.93 -4.06 -2.35
CA TYR A 68 -1.76 -5.48 -2.13
C TYR A 68 -0.40 -5.90 -2.67
N THR A 69 0.36 -6.67 -1.89
CA THR A 69 1.68 -7.16 -2.31
C THR A 69 1.69 -8.68 -2.37
N ILE A 70 2.21 -9.26 -3.44
CA ILE A 70 2.48 -10.70 -3.58
C ILE A 70 4.00 -10.86 -3.70
N GLY A 71 4.61 -11.39 -2.65
CA GLY A 71 6.05 -11.62 -2.55
C GLY A 71 6.42 -13.02 -3.03
N LEU A 72 7.05 -13.14 -4.20
CA LEU A 72 7.58 -14.38 -4.76
C LEU A 72 9.00 -14.64 -4.23
N LEU A 73 9.09 -14.90 -2.93
CA LEU A 73 10.37 -14.94 -2.22
C LEU A 73 11.10 -16.27 -2.48
N GLY A 74 12.30 -16.21 -3.06
CA GLY A 74 13.17 -17.37 -3.24
C GLY A 74 13.72 -17.91 -1.91
N GLN A 75 14.07 -19.21 -1.89
CA GLN A 75 14.66 -19.88 -0.72
C GLN A 75 16.19 -19.71 -0.62
N GLU A 76 16.83 -19.19 -1.66
CA GLU A 76 18.30 -19.15 -1.78
C GLU A 76 18.96 -18.23 -0.74
N ASN A 77 18.32 -17.11 -0.38
CA ASN A 77 18.81 -16.20 0.65
C ASN A 77 17.73 -15.88 1.69
N LYS A 78 17.67 -16.70 2.75
CA LYS A 78 16.71 -16.54 3.85
C LYS A 78 16.75 -15.16 4.52
N ARG A 79 17.94 -14.52 4.59
CA ARG A 79 18.08 -13.22 5.24
C ARG A 79 17.42 -12.14 4.40
N SER A 80 17.74 -12.11 3.12
CA SER A 80 17.22 -11.10 2.22
C SER A 80 15.72 -11.32 1.93
N ALA A 81 15.26 -12.57 1.82
CA ALA A 81 13.83 -12.90 1.78
C ALA A 81 13.07 -12.40 3.03
N LYS A 82 13.66 -12.46 4.22
CA LYS A 82 13.06 -11.91 5.45
C LYS A 82 12.94 -10.38 5.41
N VAL A 83 13.93 -9.69 4.85
CA VAL A 83 13.92 -8.23 4.67
C VAL A 83 12.84 -7.84 3.66
N ALA A 84 12.82 -8.50 2.50
CA ALA A 84 11.81 -8.34 1.46
C ALA A 84 10.38 -8.55 2.01
N ARG A 85 10.16 -9.65 2.73
CA ARG A 85 8.88 -9.96 3.39
C ARG A 85 8.43 -8.82 4.30
N LYS A 86 9.34 -8.29 5.12
CA LYS A 86 9.04 -7.20 6.05
C LYS A 86 8.72 -5.90 5.30
N ALA A 87 9.48 -5.57 4.25
CA ALA A 87 9.25 -4.39 3.43
C ALA A 87 7.87 -4.43 2.76
N LEU A 88 7.54 -5.53 2.09
CA LEU A 88 6.24 -5.74 1.44
C LEU A 88 5.07 -5.66 2.43
N LYS A 89 5.23 -6.27 3.61
CA LYS A 89 4.24 -6.17 4.70
C LYS A 89 4.03 -4.72 5.14
N ASN A 90 5.10 -3.97 5.39
CA ASN A 90 5.01 -2.57 5.79
C ASN A 90 4.31 -1.71 4.74
N ILE A 91 4.59 -1.94 3.45
CA ILE A 91 3.96 -1.25 2.32
C ILE A 91 2.45 -1.52 2.30
N ALA A 92 2.05 -2.79 2.37
CA ALA A 92 0.64 -3.18 2.34
C ALA A 92 -0.12 -2.61 3.54
N GLU A 93 0.40 -2.80 4.76
CA GLU A 93 -0.25 -2.35 6.00
C GLU A 93 -0.36 -0.83 6.08
N ALA A 94 0.63 -0.07 5.58
CA ALA A 94 0.55 1.39 5.55
C ALA A 94 -0.66 1.92 4.76
N SER A 95 -1.09 1.16 3.74
CA SER A 95 -2.27 1.48 2.92
C SER A 95 -3.58 0.88 3.44
N GLY A 96 -3.52 -0.03 4.42
CA GLY A 96 -4.66 -0.85 4.85
C GLY A 96 -4.94 -2.09 3.98
N GLY A 97 -4.04 -2.43 3.07
CA GLY A 97 -4.10 -3.64 2.24
C GLY A 97 -3.45 -4.86 2.91
N LEU A 98 -3.11 -5.87 2.10
CA LEU A 98 -2.54 -7.15 2.57
C LEU A 98 -1.30 -7.57 1.78
N ALA A 99 -0.40 -8.24 2.49
CA ALA A 99 0.77 -8.89 1.90
C ALA A 99 0.60 -10.41 1.90
N PHE A 100 0.83 -11.02 0.74
CA PHE A 100 0.75 -12.45 0.51
C PHE A 100 2.11 -13.00 0.10
N PHE A 101 2.41 -14.22 0.53
CA PHE A 101 3.69 -14.89 0.29
C PHE A 101 3.41 -16.36 -0.07
N PRO A 102 2.94 -16.62 -1.30
CA PRO A 102 2.59 -17.96 -1.76
C PRO A 102 3.83 -18.86 -1.78
N GLU A 103 3.64 -20.16 -1.54
CA GLU A 103 4.70 -21.16 -1.66
C GLU A 103 4.68 -21.87 -3.02
N ASN A 104 3.52 -21.88 -3.68
CA ASN A 104 3.30 -22.49 -4.99
C ASN A 104 2.47 -21.58 -5.92
N VAL A 105 2.28 -22.00 -7.17
CA VAL A 105 1.59 -21.20 -8.19
C VAL A 105 0.08 -21.20 -7.97
N GLU A 106 -0.46 -22.29 -7.46
CA GLU A 106 -1.89 -22.46 -7.16
C GLU A 106 -2.36 -21.42 -6.12
N ASP A 107 -1.53 -21.14 -5.11
CA ASP A 107 -1.78 -20.11 -4.11
C ASP A 107 -1.94 -18.72 -4.76
N VAL A 108 -1.16 -18.41 -5.81
CA VAL A 108 -1.21 -17.11 -6.49
C VAL A 108 -2.58 -16.87 -7.10
N HIS A 109 -3.20 -17.91 -7.67
CA HIS A 109 -4.54 -17.81 -8.26
C HIS A 109 -5.59 -17.49 -7.19
N ALA A 110 -5.60 -18.26 -6.10
CA ALA A 110 -6.51 -18.05 -4.97
C ALA A 110 -6.32 -16.67 -4.32
N ILE A 111 -5.07 -16.21 -4.19
CA ILE A 111 -4.75 -14.86 -3.70
C ILE A 111 -5.33 -13.79 -4.62
N CYS A 112 -5.17 -13.93 -5.94
CA CYS A 112 -5.71 -12.97 -6.90
C CYS A 112 -7.25 -12.89 -6.82
N GLU A 113 -7.93 -14.03 -6.65
CA GLU A 113 -9.39 -14.06 -6.44
C GLU A 113 -9.80 -13.36 -5.14
N GLN A 114 -9.08 -13.62 -4.05
CA GLN A 114 -9.30 -12.96 -2.77
C GLN A 114 -9.11 -11.44 -2.88
N VAL A 115 -8.05 -10.98 -3.55
CA VAL A 115 -7.80 -9.55 -3.81
C VAL A 115 -8.95 -8.95 -4.61
N ALA A 116 -9.42 -9.62 -5.67
CA ALA A 116 -10.55 -9.15 -6.46
C ALA A 116 -11.84 -9.04 -5.62
N HIS A 117 -12.08 -9.99 -4.72
CA HIS A 117 -13.21 -9.97 -3.79
C HIS A 117 -13.11 -8.79 -2.80
N ASP A 118 -11.93 -8.60 -2.19
CA ASP A 118 -11.67 -7.51 -1.25
C ASP A 118 -11.88 -6.13 -1.90
N ILE A 119 -11.39 -5.94 -3.13
CA ILE A 119 -11.55 -4.68 -3.89
C ILE A 119 -13.03 -4.37 -4.15
N ARG A 120 -13.83 -5.40 -4.44
CA ARG A 120 -15.27 -5.26 -4.66
C ARG A 120 -15.98 -4.92 -3.34
N ASN A 121 -15.61 -5.58 -2.25
CA ASN A 121 -16.32 -5.55 -0.96
C ASN A 121 -15.62 -4.68 0.10
N GLN A 122 -15.41 -3.41 -0.24
CA GLN A 122 -14.82 -2.43 0.67
C GLN A 122 -15.89 -1.51 1.27
N TYR A 123 -15.79 -1.26 2.57
CA TYR A 123 -16.58 -0.25 3.27
C TYR A 123 -15.78 1.04 3.42
N THR A 124 -16.43 2.19 3.20
CA THR A 124 -15.86 3.51 3.49
C THR A 124 -16.48 4.04 4.77
N ILE A 125 -15.65 4.31 5.78
CA ILE A 125 -16.04 4.92 7.04
C ILE A 125 -15.35 6.28 7.14
N ALA A 126 -16.11 7.32 7.41
CA ALA A 126 -15.60 8.67 7.63
C ALA A 126 -15.81 9.09 9.09
N TYR A 127 -14.85 9.83 9.63
CA TYR A 127 -14.95 10.45 10.95
C TYR A 127 -14.33 11.85 10.91
N TYR A 128 -14.77 12.72 11.83
CA TYR A 128 -14.16 14.02 12.01
C TYR A 128 -13.20 13.97 13.20
N PRO A 129 -11.90 14.30 13.03
CA PRO A 129 -10.96 14.28 14.14
C PRO A 129 -11.28 15.41 15.13
N THR A 130 -11.26 15.09 16.42
CA THR A 130 -11.41 16.10 17.50
C THR A 130 -10.20 17.03 17.59
N ASN A 131 -9.02 16.57 17.21
CA ASN A 131 -7.83 17.40 17.07
C ASN A 131 -7.87 18.17 15.73
N THR A 132 -8.02 19.49 15.78
CA THR A 132 -8.13 20.35 14.58
C THR A 132 -6.80 20.98 14.13
N ARG A 133 -5.69 20.71 14.83
CA ARG A 133 -4.37 21.30 14.51
C ARG A 133 -3.89 20.92 13.11
N ARG A 134 -3.46 21.92 12.32
CA ARG A 134 -2.93 21.76 10.96
C ARG A 134 -1.40 21.83 10.94
N ASP A 135 -0.76 20.94 11.69
CA ASP A 135 0.67 20.96 11.99
C ASP A 135 1.50 19.99 11.12
N GLY A 136 0.87 19.30 10.16
CA GLY A 136 1.56 18.30 9.35
C GLY A 136 1.98 17.04 10.11
N SER A 137 1.56 16.87 11.37
CA SER A 137 1.91 15.69 12.17
C SER A 137 1.20 14.42 11.69
N PHE A 138 1.83 13.27 11.89
CA PHE A 138 1.18 11.99 11.64
C PHE A 138 0.17 11.67 12.74
N ARG A 139 -1.02 11.23 12.34
CA ARG A 139 -2.13 10.87 13.21
C ARG A 139 -2.48 9.41 12.98
N ALA A 140 -2.18 8.58 13.96
CA ALA A 140 -2.53 7.17 13.93
C ALA A 140 -4.06 6.99 13.97
N VAL A 141 -4.55 5.98 13.25
CA VAL A 141 -5.96 5.59 13.23
C VAL A 141 -6.04 4.12 13.62
N ASN A 142 -6.84 3.83 14.64
CA ASN A 142 -7.19 2.47 15.04
C ASN A 142 -8.71 2.32 14.96
N VAL A 143 -9.17 1.21 14.38
CA VAL A 143 -10.60 0.90 14.23
C VAL A 143 -10.88 -0.41 14.94
N GLU A 144 -11.72 -0.33 15.96
CA GLU A 144 -12.17 -1.48 16.73
C GLU A 144 -13.61 -1.83 16.36
N ILE A 145 -13.86 -3.11 16.09
CA ILE A 145 -15.19 -3.60 15.72
C ILE A 145 -15.84 -4.21 16.97
N ALA A 146 -16.90 -3.57 17.46
CA ALA A 146 -17.74 -4.11 18.52
C ALA A 146 -18.98 -4.80 17.92
N ALA A 147 -18.87 -6.11 17.63
CA ALA A 147 -19.97 -6.90 17.09
C ALA A 147 -20.49 -7.89 18.14
N ARG A 148 -21.64 -7.58 18.77
CA ARG A 148 -22.30 -8.51 19.70
C ARG A 148 -22.81 -9.74 18.94
N GLY A 149 -22.56 -10.93 19.47
CA GLY A 149 -23.01 -12.20 18.88
C GLY A 149 -22.15 -12.73 17.73
N HIS A 150 -21.07 -12.03 17.36
CA HIS A 150 -20.08 -12.52 16.40
C HIS A 150 -18.75 -12.85 17.10
N GLY A 151 -17.93 -13.67 16.45
CA GLY A 151 -16.53 -13.89 16.87
C GLY A 151 -15.70 -12.61 16.74
N LYS A 152 -14.42 -12.66 17.15
CA LYS A 152 -13.49 -11.54 17.04
C LYS A 152 -13.35 -11.10 15.58
N LEU A 153 -13.80 -9.88 15.27
CA LEU A 153 -13.64 -9.25 13.96
C LEU A 153 -12.44 -8.30 13.97
N THR A 154 -11.70 -8.26 12.87
CA THR A 154 -10.54 -7.38 12.68
C THR A 154 -10.83 -6.42 11.52
N ALA A 155 -10.74 -5.12 11.77
CA ALA A 155 -10.79 -4.12 10.71
C ALA A 155 -9.41 -4.01 10.05
N ARG A 156 -9.38 -4.00 8.72
CA ARG A 156 -8.18 -3.58 7.96
C ARG A 156 -8.39 -2.14 7.51
N THR A 157 -7.52 -1.26 7.98
CA THR A 157 -7.61 0.18 7.69
C THR A 157 -6.23 0.75 7.51
N ARG A 158 -6.14 1.92 6.86
CA ARG A 158 -4.91 2.72 6.88
C ARG A 158 -4.49 2.97 8.33
N ASN A 159 -3.21 2.79 8.64
CA ASN A 159 -2.68 2.96 10.00
C ASN A 159 -2.69 4.42 10.49
N GLY A 160 -2.95 5.38 9.60
CA GLY A 160 -3.04 6.79 9.93
C GLY A 160 -2.99 7.71 8.72
N TYR A 161 -2.90 9.01 8.98
CA TYR A 161 -2.81 10.07 7.97
C TYR A 161 -1.97 11.23 8.48
N TYR A 162 -1.46 12.04 7.57
CA TYR A 162 -0.81 13.30 7.94
C TYR A 162 -1.86 14.40 8.03
N ALA A 163 -1.83 15.18 9.12
CA ALA A 163 -2.64 16.39 9.23
C ALA A 163 -2.34 17.31 8.04
N PRO A 164 -3.33 18.09 7.54
CA PRO A 164 -3.02 19.14 6.57
C PRO A 164 -1.92 20.02 7.16
N GLY A 165 -0.78 20.12 6.49
CA GLY A 165 0.21 21.12 6.84
C GLY A 165 -0.37 22.48 6.51
N GLY A 166 -0.24 23.46 7.41
CA GLY A 166 -0.42 24.84 7.01
C GLY A 166 0.48 25.12 5.81
N ALA A 167 -0.09 25.25 4.61
CA ALA A 167 0.56 26.04 3.59
C ALA A 167 0.85 27.38 4.25
N ALA A 168 2.13 27.76 4.31
CA ALA A 168 2.51 29.10 4.68
C ALA A 168 1.56 30.06 3.96
N SER A 169 1.00 30.98 4.72
CA SER A 169 0.26 32.13 4.22
C SER A 169 0.91 32.67 2.95
N ALA A 170 0.34 32.34 1.78
CA ALA A 170 0.53 33.13 0.59
C ALA A 170 -0.15 34.46 0.93
N GLY A 171 0.68 35.47 1.19
CA GLY A 171 0.24 36.75 1.73
C GLY A 171 -0.88 37.36 0.90
N ALA A 172 -2.00 37.62 1.55
CA ALA A 172 -2.80 38.78 1.20
C ALA A 172 -1.96 39.99 1.61
N GLY A 173 -1.24 40.56 0.64
CA GLY A 173 -0.42 41.75 0.77
C GLY A 173 -0.58 42.62 -0.46
N ASN A 174 -1.39 43.66 -0.28
CA ASN A 174 -1.78 44.78 -1.15
C ASN A 174 -2.69 44.48 -2.35
#